data_AF-A0A8H6SAX0-F1
#
_entry.id   AF-A0A8H6SAX0-F1
#
_cell.length_a   1.000
_cell.length_b   1.000
_cell.length_c   1.000
_cell.angle_alpha   90.00
_cell.angle_beta   90.00
_cell.angle_gamma   90.00
#
_symmetry.space_group_name_H-M   'P 1'
#
loop_
_entity.id
_entity.type
_entity.pdbx_description
1 polymer ?
#
loop_
_entity_poly.entity_id
_entity_poly.type
_entity_poly.pdbx_seq_one_letter_code
_entity_poly.pdbx_strand_id
1 'polypeptide(L)'
;MSLAPTHSQAISSATRWLFATACVSFTLIMSGGLMHARIHEVPLTGYTGGWVANGMSHMYGMEVRMVVPMYALLGLSFYMLASIAPKATTSRLRQRLFVYSWTVVMLLTYSVLVVFVKLKNWHYPFRLLL
;
A
#
# COMPACT_ATOMS: atom_id res chain seq x y z
N MET A 1 -12.61 -5.21 -46.91
CA MET A 1 -12.09 -6.46 -46.31
C MET A 1 -11.80 -6.17 -44.85
N SER A 2 -12.77 -6.45 -43.97
CA SER A 2 -12.72 -6.12 -42.54
C SER A 2 -11.84 -7.14 -41.82
N LEU A 3 -10.74 -6.69 -41.20
CA LEU A 3 -9.87 -7.55 -40.42
C LEU A 3 -10.59 -8.00 -39.14
N ALA A 4 -10.64 -9.31 -38.92
CA ALA A 4 -11.19 -9.89 -37.70
C ALA A 4 -10.46 -9.35 -36.46
N PRO A 5 -11.15 -9.13 -35.33
CA PRO A 5 -10.49 -8.72 -34.08
C PRO A 5 -9.49 -9.80 -33.67
N THR A 6 -8.21 -9.44 -33.63
CA THR A 6 -7.15 -10.29 -33.09
C THR A 6 -7.49 -10.62 -31.63
N HIS A 7 -7.32 -11.88 -31.21
CA HIS A 7 -7.72 -12.41 -29.88
C HIS A 7 -7.27 -11.56 -28.66
N SER A 8 -6.31 -10.66 -28.84
CA SER A 8 -5.87 -9.65 -27.87
C SER A 8 -6.94 -8.59 -27.51
N GLN A 9 -7.86 -8.29 -28.41
CA GLN A 9 -8.90 -7.26 -28.24
C GLN A 9 -10.16 -7.79 -27.52
N ALA A 10 -10.23 -9.08 -27.19
CA ALA A 10 -11.44 -9.72 -26.65
C ALA A 10 -11.61 -9.58 -25.12
N ILE A 11 -10.58 -9.14 -24.40
CA ILE A 11 -10.68 -8.95 -22.95
C ILE A 11 -11.26 -7.56 -22.67
N SER A 12 -12.47 -7.54 -22.12
CA SER A 12 -13.13 -6.29 -21.73
C SER A 12 -12.23 -5.47 -20.79
N SER A 13 -12.30 -4.13 -20.89
CA SER A 13 -11.54 -3.23 -20.02
C SER A 13 -11.81 -3.52 -18.54
N ALA A 14 -13.06 -3.85 -18.18
CA ALA A 14 -13.47 -4.24 -16.83
C ALA A 14 -12.72 -5.48 -16.32
N THR A 15 -12.60 -6.52 -17.16
CA THR A 15 -11.87 -7.74 -16.80
C THR A 15 -10.40 -7.45 -16.53
N ARG A 16 -9.75 -6.58 -17.32
CA ARG A 16 -8.34 -6.20 -17.11
C ARG A 16 -8.13 -5.51 -15.76
N TRP A 17 -9.00 -4.57 -15.41
CA TRP A 17 -8.93 -3.88 -14.11
C TRP A 17 -9.21 -4.81 -12.94
N LEU A 18 -10.14 -5.76 -13.09
CA LEU A 18 -10.40 -6.77 -12.07
C LEU A 18 -9.13 -7.58 -11.76
N PHE A 19 -8.47 -8.14 -12.78
CA PHE A 19 -7.22 -8.88 -12.57
C PHE A 19 -6.09 -8.01 -12.01
N ALA A 20 -5.96 -6.76 -12.46
CA ALA A 20 -4.97 -5.84 -11.93
C ALA A 20 -5.19 -5.59 -10.42
N THR A 21 -6.42 -5.28 -10.02
CA THR A 21 -6.76 -5.05 -8.60
C THR A 21 -6.59 -6.30 -7.75
N ALA A 22 -6.98 -7.47 -8.26
CA ALA A 22 -6.80 -8.75 -7.58
C ALA A 22 -5.32 -9.09 -7.36
N CYS A 23 -4.48 -8.96 -8.39
CA CYS A 23 -3.04 -9.21 -8.28
C CYS A 23 -2.38 -8.25 -7.29
N VAL A 24 -2.68 -6.94 -7.38
CA VAL A 24 -2.12 -5.95 -6.44
C VAL A 24 -2.55 -6.24 -5.00
N SER A 25 -3.83 -6.55 -4.79
CA SER A 25 -4.35 -6.90 -3.46
C SER A 25 -3.67 -8.15 -2.90
N PHE A 26 -3.50 -9.18 -3.73
CA PHE A 26 -2.80 -10.40 -3.34
C PHE A 26 -1.34 -10.12 -2.96
N THR A 27 -0.61 -9.37 -3.78
CA THR A 27 0.78 -9.00 -3.48
C THR A 27 0.89 -8.19 -2.18
N LEU A 28 -0.01 -7.25 -1.94
CA LEU A 28 -0.04 -6.45 -0.70
C LEU A 28 -0.29 -7.32 0.54
N ILE A 29 -1.24 -8.24 0.48
CA ILE A 29 -1.57 -9.12 1.61
C ILE A 29 -0.40 -10.09 1.90
N MET A 30 0.22 -10.65 0.86
CA MET A 30 1.32 -11.59 1.03
C MET A 30 2.60 -10.90 1.52
N SER A 31 2.93 -9.73 0.98
CA SER A 31 4.07 -8.93 1.47
C SER A 31 3.84 -8.33 2.86
N GLY A 32 2.58 -8.12 3.27
CA GLY A 32 2.20 -7.64 4.61
C GLY A 32 2.40 -8.65 5.74
N GLY A 33 2.85 -9.88 5.45
CA GLY A 33 3.18 -10.87 6.47
C GLY A 33 2.03 -11.78 6.90
N LEU A 34 0.96 -11.88 6.11
CA LEU A 34 -0.16 -12.80 6.41
C LEU A 34 0.35 -14.24 6.61
N MET A 35 1.27 -14.73 5.79
CA MET A 35 1.80 -16.09 5.93
C MET A 35 2.55 -16.32 7.24
N HIS A 36 3.32 -15.34 7.72
CA HIS A 36 3.98 -15.44 9.01
C HIS A 36 2.96 -15.63 10.13
N ALA A 37 1.89 -14.83 10.12
CA ALA A 37 0.82 -14.95 11.09
C ALA A 37 0.09 -16.30 11.03
N ARG A 38 -0.04 -16.89 9.82
CA ARG A 38 -0.68 -18.20 9.62
C ARG A 38 0.18 -19.37 10.05
N ILE A 39 1.48 -19.38 9.71
CA ILE A 39 2.40 -20.49 10.02
C ILE A 39 2.64 -20.61 11.52
N HIS A 40 2.76 -19.47 12.20
CA HIS A 40 3.06 -19.43 13.64
C HIS A 40 1.82 -19.31 14.53
N GLU A 41 0.62 -19.36 13.93
CA GLU A 41 -0.67 -19.23 14.64
C GLU A 41 -0.67 -18.07 15.65
N VAL A 42 -0.08 -16.93 15.24
CA VAL A 42 0.12 -15.81 16.17
C VAL A 42 -1.23 -15.24 16.61
N PRO A 43 -1.37 -14.83 17.89
CA PRO A 43 -2.59 -14.22 18.36
C PRO A 43 -2.83 -12.86 17.67
N LEU A 44 -4.10 -12.44 17.62
CA LEU A 44 -4.47 -11.16 17.03
C LEU A 44 -3.81 -9.99 17.77
N THR A 45 -3.78 -10.06 19.09
CA THR A 45 -3.18 -9.06 20.00
C THR A 45 -2.38 -9.76 21.08
N GLY A 46 -1.46 -9.04 21.74
CA GLY A 46 -0.76 -9.54 22.91
C GLY A 46 -1.70 -9.79 24.09
N TYR A 47 -1.23 -10.58 25.07
CA TYR A 47 -1.98 -10.95 26.28
C TYR A 47 -2.50 -9.74 27.07
N THR A 48 -1.74 -8.64 27.09
CA THR A 48 -2.10 -7.37 27.74
C THR A 48 -2.86 -6.40 26.83
N GLY A 49 -3.26 -6.83 25.63
CA GLY A 49 -3.95 -6.01 24.63
C GLY A 49 -3.03 -5.20 23.70
N GLY A 50 -1.71 -5.43 23.74
CA GLY A 50 -0.77 -4.78 22.82
C GLY A 50 -1.01 -5.14 21.36
N TRP A 51 -0.94 -4.15 20.46
CA TRP A 51 -1.20 -4.35 19.02
C TRP A 51 0.05 -4.57 18.17
N VAL A 52 1.23 -4.26 18.73
CA VAL A 52 2.54 -4.42 18.08
C VAL A 52 3.41 -5.28 18.99
N ALA A 53 3.99 -6.33 18.43
CA ALA A 53 4.91 -7.22 19.11
C ALA A 53 6.29 -6.55 19.24
N ASN A 54 6.97 -6.83 20.36
CA ASN A 54 8.32 -6.35 20.58
C ASN A 54 9.33 -7.19 19.79
N GLY A 55 10.32 -6.52 19.19
CA GLY A 55 11.36 -7.14 18.38
C GLY A 55 10.97 -7.27 16.90
N MET A 56 11.97 -7.40 16.03
CA MET A 56 11.75 -7.45 14.58
C MET A 56 11.21 -8.79 14.09
N SER A 57 11.54 -9.89 14.76
CA SER A 57 11.16 -11.25 14.34
C SER A 57 9.76 -11.66 14.79
N HIS A 58 9.20 -11.00 15.80
CA HIS A 58 7.86 -11.28 16.32
C HIS A 58 6.83 -10.36 15.68
N MET A 59 5.62 -10.88 15.45
CA MET A 59 4.53 -10.13 14.85
C MET A 59 3.17 -10.60 15.36
N TYR A 60 2.25 -9.67 15.60
CA TYR A 60 0.84 -9.99 15.86
C TYR A 60 -0.03 -9.93 14.61
N GLY A 61 -1.18 -10.61 14.65
CA GLY A 61 -2.15 -10.57 13.56
C GLY A 61 -2.72 -9.17 13.28
N MET A 62 -2.80 -8.31 14.31
CA MET A 62 -3.20 -6.91 14.15
C MET A 62 -2.20 -6.08 13.33
N GLU A 63 -0.90 -6.37 13.40
CA GLU A 63 0.12 -5.62 12.64
C GLU A 63 -0.11 -5.74 11.13
N VAL A 64 -0.45 -6.95 10.64
CA VAL A 64 -0.79 -7.18 9.23
C VAL A 64 -1.95 -6.29 8.79
N ARG A 65 -2.98 -6.18 9.63
CA ARG A 65 -4.18 -5.38 9.33
C ARG A 65 -3.90 -3.87 9.32
N MET A 66 -2.86 -3.42 10.01
CA MET A 66 -2.44 -2.01 10.00
C MET A 66 -1.49 -1.71 8.84
N VAL A 67 -0.53 -2.59 8.57
CA VAL A 67 0.54 -2.35 7.60
C VAL A 67 0.04 -2.52 6.16
N VAL A 68 -0.81 -3.51 5.87
CA VAL A 68 -1.38 -3.72 4.52
C VAL A 68 -2.07 -2.48 3.95
N PRO A 69 -3.00 -1.79 4.66
CA PRO A 69 -3.61 -0.57 4.13
C PRO A 69 -2.63 0.60 4.01
N MET A 70 -1.58 0.67 4.84
CA MET A 70 -0.52 1.68 4.67
C MET A 70 0.26 1.47 3.37
N TYR A 71 0.62 0.21 3.06
CA TYR A 71 1.26 -0.12 1.79
C TYR A 71 0.33 0.13 0.59
N ALA A 72 -0.96 -0.17 0.73
CA ALA A 72 -1.96 0.12 -0.29
C ALA A 72 -2.08 1.63 -0.55
N LEU A 73 -2.17 2.45 0.50
CA LEU A 73 -2.26 3.90 0.39
C LEU A 73 -0.99 4.51 -0.22
N LEU A 74 0.18 4.00 0.16
CA LEU A 74 1.45 4.44 -0.41
C LEU A 74 1.54 4.10 -1.91
N GLY A 75 1.24 2.85 -2.29
CA GLY A 75 1.21 2.43 -3.69
C GLY A 75 0.17 3.21 -4.52
N LEU A 76 -1.01 3.46 -3.94
CA LEU A 76 -2.06 4.26 -4.55
C LEU A 76 -1.60 5.71 -4.77
N SER A 77 -0.92 6.32 -3.80
CA SER A 77 -0.38 7.67 -3.94
C SER A 77 0.59 7.78 -5.11
N PHE A 78 1.51 6.80 -5.25
CA PHE A 78 2.42 6.72 -6.39
C PHE A 78 1.67 6.56 -7.72
N TYR A 79 0.68 5.66 -7.77
CA TYR A 79 -0.14 5.47 -8.97
C TYR A 79 -0.89 6.75 -9.37
N MET A 80 -1.47 7.45 -8.40
CA MET A 80 -2.17 8.73 -8.62
C MET A 80 -1.23 9.80 -9.18
N LEU A 81 -0.03 9.94 -8.63
CA LEU A 81 0.99 10.88 -9.14
C LEU A 81 1.46 10.51 -10.55
N ALA A 82 1.77 9.24 -10.80
CA ALA A 82 2.39 8.83 -12.06
C ALA A 82 1.38 8.77 -13.22
N SER A 83 0.17 8.25 -12.98
CA SER A 83 -0.78 7.93 -14.04
C SER A 83 -1.92 8.94 -14.19
N ILE A 84 -2.34 9.58 -13.09
CA ILE A 84 -3.54 10.43 -13.07
C ILE A 84 -3.16 11.92 -13.07
N ALA A 85 -2.12 12.32 -12.33
CA ALA A 85 -1.69 13.72 -12.28
C ALA A 85 -1.35 14.32 -13.66
N PRO A 86 -0.71 13.61 -14.61
CA PRO A 86 -0.45 14.14 -15.95
C PRO A 86 -1.72 14.34 -16.79
N LYS A 87 -2.78 13.58 -16.50
CA LYS A 87 -4.06 13.63 -17.21
C LYS A 87 -4.99 14.72 -16.69
N ALA A 88 -4.70 15.28 -15.52
CA ALA A 88 -5.48 16.35 -14.89
C ALA A 88 -5.17 17.73 -15.51
N THR A 89 -5.35 17.87 -16.84
CA THR A 89 -4.96 19.06 -17.61
C THR A 89 -6.00 20.18 -17.64
N THR A 90 -7.20 19.97 -17.08
CA THR A 90 -8.33 20.92 -17.16
C THR A 90 -7.99 22.31 -16.61
N SER A 91 -7.16 22.42 -15.56
CA SER A 91 -6.62 23.70 -15.11
C SER A 91 -5.27 23.54 -14.40
N ARG A 92 -4.37 24.51 -14.62
CA ARG A 92 -3.03 24.53 -14.01
C ARG A 92 -3.09 24.50 -12.48
N LEU A 93 -4.06 25.18 -11.90
CA LEU A 93 -4.26 25.20 -10.44
C LEU A 93 -4.68 23.81 -9.93
N ARG A 94 -5.65 23.16 -10.58
CA ARG A 94 -6.15 21.84 -10.15
C ARG A 94 -5.07 20.76 -10.24
N GLN A 95 -4.24 20.80 -11.29
CA GLN A 95 -3.11 19.89 -11.43
C GLN A 95 -2.11 20.04 -10.28
N ARG A 96 -1.74 21.28 -9.93
CA ARG A 96 -0.82 21.56 -8.81
C ARG A 96 -1.38 21.10 -7.47
N LEU A 97 -2.65 21.42 -7.20
CA LEU A 97 -3.32 20.98 -5.97
C LEU A 97 -3.36 19.45 -5.87
N PHE A 98 -3.63 18.75 -6.97
CA PHE A 98 -3.63 17.30 -7.02
C PHE A 98 -2.25 16.72 -6.72
N VAL A 99 -1.19 17.26 -7.33
CA VAL A 99 0.19 16.82 -7.05
C VAL A 99 0.50 17.04 -5.57
N TYR A 100 0.28 18.26 -5.04
CA TYR A 100 0.59 18.56 -3.65
C TYR A 100 -0.20 17.71 -2.66
N SER A 101 -1.50 17.48 -2.89
CA SER A 101 -2.31 16.67 -1.98
C SER A 101 -1.79 15.24 -1.90
N TRP A 102 -1.47 14.62 -3.03
CA TRP A 102 -1.00 13.23 -3.03
C TRP A 102 0.47 13.10 -2.62
N THR A 103 1.31 14.11 -2.86
CA THR A 103 2.67 14.15 -2.29
C THR A 103 2.62 14.23 -0.76
N VAL A 104 1.72 15.04 -0.19
CA VAL A 104 1.54 15.11 1.27
C VAL A 104 1.07 13.76 1.82
N VAL A 105 0.07 13.12 1.20
CA VAL A 105 -0.39 11.78 1.61
C VAL A 105 0.75 10.76 1.55
N MET A 106 1.55 10.77 0.49
CA MET A 106 2.71 9.88 0.33
C MET A 106 3.74 10.10 1.46
N LEU A 107 4.10 11.35 1.73
CA LEU A 107 5.08 11.69 2.77
C LEU A 107 4.60 11.33 4.18
N LEU A 108 3.33 11.61 4.50
CA LEU A 108 2.77 11.28 5.80
C LEU A 108 2.70 9.76 6.01
N THR A 109 2.22 9.02 5.01
CA THR A 109 2.12 7.56 5.09
C THR A 109 3.49 6.91 5.27
N TYR A 110 4.49 7.36 4.50
CA TYR A 110 5.86 6.86 4.65
C TYR A 110 6.48 7.24 6.00
N SER A 111 6.19 8.44 6.52
CA SER A 111 6.63 8.85 7.86
C SER A 111 6.08 7.95 8.96
N VAL A 112 4.79 7.58 8.88
CA VAL A 112 4.17 6.64 9.84
C VAL A 112 4.83 5.26 9.76
N LEU A 113 5.15 4.77 8.56
CA LEU A 113 5.87 3.50 8.40
C LEU A 113 7.27 3.54 9.04
N VAL A 114 7.99 4.65 8.90
CA VAL A 114 9.30 4.83 9.57
C VAL A 114 9.16 4.80 11.09
N VAL A 115 8.12 5.42 11.64
CA VAL A 115 7.81 5.33 13.08
C VAL A 115 7.52 3.88 13.47
N PHE A 116 6.79 3.12 12.65
CA PHE A 116 6.50 1.71 12.91
C PHE A 116 7.77 0.85 12.98
N VAL A 117 8.72 1.07 12.07
CA VAL A 117 10.04 0.41 12.11
C VAL A 117 10.79 0.76 13.39
N LYS A 118 10.74 2.03 13.81
CA LYS A 118 11.38 2.50 15.05
C LYS A 118 10.75 1.92 16.31
N LEU A 119 9.44 1.71 16.33
CA LEU A 119 8.75 1.04 17.44
C LEU A 119 9.26 -0.41 17.61
N LYS A 120 9.53 -1.10 16.50
CA LYS A 120 10.08 -2.48 16.52
C LYS A 120 11.60 -2.53 16.75
N ASN A 121 12.33 -1.50 16.35
CA ASN A 121 13.77 -1.37 16.57
C ASN A 121 14.13 0.00 17.14
N TRP A 122 14.28 0.05 18.46
CA TRP A 122 14.55 1.29 19.20
C TRP A 122 15.85 1.98 18.81
N HIS A 123 16.83 1.22 18.30
CA HIS A 123 18.11 1.75 17.84
C HIS A 123 18.02 2.40 16.45
N TYR A 124 16.85 2.45 15.82
CA TYR A 124 16.68 3.10 14.52
C TYR A 124 16.78 4.63 14.66
N PRO A 125 17.85 5.27 14.12
CA PRO A 125 18.16 6.66 14.43
C PRO A 125 17.36 7.66 13.58
N PHE A 126 16.81 7.22 12.44
CA PHE A 126 16.16 8.10 11.49
C PHE A 126 14.68 8.34 11.81
N ARG A 127 14.23 9.56 11.57
CA ARG A 127 12.83 9.99 11.56
C ARG A 127 12.65 10.83 10.31
N LEU A 128 11.50 10.71 9.66
CA LEU A 128 11.26 11.49 8.45
C LEU A 128 10.62 12.83 8.79
N LEU A 129 9.46 12.80 9.44
CA LEU A 129 8.71 13.98 9.89
C LEU A 129 8.18 13.85 11.33
N LEU A 130 8.03 12.62 11.84
CA LEU A 130 7.49 12.26 13.17
C LEU A 130 8.52 11.46 13.96
#